data_AF-A0A4P7CX46-F1
#
_entry.id   AF-A0A4P7CX46-F1
#
_cell.length_a   1.000
_cell.length_b   1.000
_cell.length_c   1.000
_cell.angle_alpha   90.00
_cell.angle_beta   90.00
_cell.angle_gamma   90.00
#
_symmetry.space_group_name_H-M   'P 1'
#
loop_
_entity.id
_entity.type
_entity.pdbx_description
1 polymer ?
#
loop_
_entity_poly.entity_id
_entity_poly.type
_entity_poly.pdbx_seq_one_letter_code
_entity_poly.pdbx_strand_id
1 'polypeptide(L)' 'MRREVWVNERGRVTRYNLAYINHNIYQRDNGRVIGYDNAHGYHHRHYFGNVEAVGFVSFEDIEDQFTRDWSALRHTP' A
#
# COMPACT_ATOMS: atom_id res chain seq x y z
N MET A 1 2.16 -6.38 -8.83
CA MET A 1 1.76 -6.15 -7.43
C MET A 1 2.93 -6.57 -6.55
N ARG A 2 3.26 -5.79 -5.52
CA ARG A 2 4.26 -6.08 -4.51
C ARG A 2 3.58 -6.21 -3.16
N ARG A 3 3.98 -7.22 -2.38
CA ARG A 3 3.54 -7.46 -1.00
C ARG A 3 4.73 -7.94 -0.19
N GLU A 4 5.19 -7.13 0.74
CA GLU A 4 6.26 -7.45 1.68
C GLU A 4 5.75 -7.22 3.10
N VAL A 5 5.97 -8.19 4.00
CA VAL A 5 5.48 -8.15 5.37
C VAL A 5 6.58 -8.65 6.29
N TRP A 6 6.90 -7.87 7.31
CA TRP A 6 7.84 -8.25 8.36
C TRP A 6 7.06 -8.53 9.63
N VAL A 7 7.39 -9.66 10.26
CA VAL A 7 6.70 -10.18 11.43
C VAL A 7 7.74 -10.41 12.53
N ASN A 8 7.41 -10.03 13.76
CA ASN A 8 8.30 -10.30 14.90
C ASN A 8 8.14 -11.74 15.42
N GLU A 9 8.97 -12.11 16.40
CA GLU A 9 8.96 -13.44 17.03
C GLU A 9 7.62 -13.85 17.64
N ARG A 10 6.73 -12.88 17.92
CA ARG A 10 5.38 -13.10 18.47
C ARG A 10 4.30 -13.18 17.39
N GLY A 11 4.68 -13.22 16.12
CA GLY A 11 3.72 -13.28 15.01
C GLY A 11 3.04 -11.94 14.68
N ARG A 12 3.50 -10.81 15.23
CA ARG A 12 2.90 -9.49 14.94
C ARG A 12 3.58 -8.81 13.76
N VAL A 13 2.78 -8.27 12.84
CA VAL A 13 3.27 -7.43 11.74
C VAL A 13 3.89 -6.16 12.32
N THR A 14 5.16 -5.91 11.99
CA THR A 14 5.90 -4.72 12.43
C THR A 14 6.17 -3.75 11.28
N ARG A 15 6.25 -4.27 10.05
CA ARG A 15 6.41 -3.48 8.84
C ARG A 15 5.67 -4.14 7.69
N TYR A 16 5.21 -3.33 6.74
CA TYR A 16 4.69 -3.83 5.48
C TYR A 16 4.96 -2.86 4.33
N ASN A 17 4.91 -3.38 3.10
CA ASN A 17 4.91 -2.62 1.86
C ASN A 17 3.98 -3.30 0.85
N LEU A 18 2.82 -2.70 0.62
CA LEU A 18 1.86 -3.10 -0.41
C LEU A 18 1.94 -2.07 -1.54
N ALA A 19 2.17 -2.51 -2.77
CA ALA A 19 2.22 -1.58 -3.89
C ALA A 19 1.69 -2.21 -5.19
N TYR A 20 0.82 -1.45 -5.87
CA TYR A 20 0.56 -1.64 -7.28
C TYR A 20 1.46 -0.70 -8.07
N ILE A 21 2.34 -1.31 -8.86
CA ILE A 21 3.31 -0.62 -9.71
C ILE A 21 2.90 -0.84 -11.16
N ASN A 22 2.74 0.25 -11.90
CA ASN A 22 2.52 0.22 -13.34
C ASN A 22 3.01 1.53 -13.98
N HIS A 23 4.17 1.46 -14.62
CA HIS A 23 4.81 2.60 -15.30
C HIS A 23 4.01 3.15 -16.49
N ASN A 24 3.11 2.34 -17.06
CA ASN A 24 2.24 2.81 -18.15
C ASN A 24 1.11 3.71 -17.63
N ILE A 25 0.71 3.56 -16.35
CA ILE A 25 -0.33 4.37 -15.71
C ILE A 25 0.29 5.58 -15.00
N TYR A 26 1.42 5.39 -14.32
CA TYR A 26 2.10 6.47 -13.61
C TYR A 26 3.61 6.27 -13.65
N GLN A 27 4.36 7.31 -14.02
CA GLN A 27 5.82 7.21 -14.22
C GLN A 27 6.64 7.71 -13.02
N ARG A 28 6.04 8.52 -12.13
CA ARG A 28 6.70 9.00 -10.91
C ARG A 28 6.54 7.97 -9.79
N ASP A 29 7.14 8.26 -8.63
CA ASP A 29 7.08 7.38 -7.45
C ASP A 29 7.48 5.93 -7.78
N ASN A 30 8.51 5.78 -8.62
CA ASN A 30 8.99 4.49 -9.15
C ASN A 30 7.88 3.62 -9.77
N GLY A 31 6.89 4.25 -10.40
CA GLY A 31 5.77 3.57 -11.03
C GLY A 31 4.63 3.20 -10.09
N ARG A 32 4.70 3.55 -8.79
CA ARG A 32 3.66 3.22 -7.82
C ARG A 32 2.41 4.06 -8.06
N VAL A 33 1.35 3.38 -8.47
CA VAL A 33 0.03 3.97 -8.72
C VAL A 33 -0.75 4.07 -7.41
N ILE A 34 -0.81 2.98 -6.65
CA ILE A 34 -1.39 2.91 -5.31
C ILE A 34 -0.47 2.05 -4.43
N GLY A 35 -0.32 2.41 -3.15
CA GLY A 35 0.33 1.55 -2.18
C GLY A 35 0.04 1.96 -0.75
N TYR A 36 0.32 1.04 0.18
CA TYR A 36 0.21 1.26 1.61
C TYR A 36 1.49 0.75 2.25
N ASP A 37 2.10 1.56 3.09
CA ASP A 37 3.28 1.16 3.87
C ASP A 37 3.37 1.92 5.20
N ASN A 38 4.31 1.51 6.05
CA ASN A 38 4.59 2.16 7.31
C ASN A 38 6.07 2.53 7.48
N ALA A 39 6.80 2.71 6.38
CA ALA A 39 8.25 2.92 6.38
C ALA A 39 8.70 4.24 7.06
N HIS A 40 7.78 5.18 7.27
CA HIS A 40 8.04 6.50 7.88
C HIS A 40 7.57 6.62 9.34
N GLY A 41 7.36 5.48 10.03
CA GLY A 41 6.94 5.46 11.43
C GLY A 41 5.44 5.72 11.64
N TYR A 42 4.67 5.91 10.57
CA TYR A 42 3.21 5.97 10.57
C TYR A 42 2.66 5.26 9.33
N HIS A 43 1.42 4.81 9.43
CA HIS A 43 0.72 4.12 8.35
C HIS A 43 0.22 5.14 7.33
N HIS A 44 0.53 4.92 6.06
CA HIS A 44 0.14 5.87 5.03
C HIS A 44 -0.13 5.20 3.69
N ARG A 45 -0.95 5.89 2.91
CA ARG A 45 -1.30 5.54 1.54
C ARG A 45 -0.49 6.42 0.59
N HIS A 46 -0.01 5.80 -0.47
CA HIS A 46 0.51 6.48 -1.65
C HIS A 46 -0.51 6.34 -2.76
N TYR A 47 -0.96 7.44 -3.34
CA TYR A 47 -1.88 7.45 -4.48
C TYR A 47 -1.41 8.44 -5.53
N PHE A 48 -0.93 7.93 -6.68
CA PHE A 48 -0.30 8.72 -7.73
C PHE A 48 0.75 9.72 -7.18
N GLY A 49 1.62 9.24 -6.29
CA GLY A 49 2.68 10.03 -5.65
C GLY A 49 2.23 11.00 -4.55
N ASN A 50 0.93 11.10 -4.26
CA ASN A 50 0.45 11.79 -3.06
C ASN A 50 0.52 10.86 -1.86
N VAL A 51 0.96 11.39 -0.72
CA VAL A 51 1.08 10.64 0.53
C VAL A 51 0.09 11.16 1.54
N GLU A 52 -0.68 10.28 2.16
CA GLU A 52 -1.62 10.63 3.21
C GLU A 52 -1.63 9.59 4.34
N ALA A 53 -1.78 10.07 5.57
CA ALA A 53 -1.91 9.19 6.72
C ALA A 53 -3.22 8.40 6.64
N VAL A 54 -3.18 7.14 7.07
CA VAL A 54 -4.36 6.29 7.19
C VAL A 54 -4.58 5.87 8.64
N GLY A 55 -5.85 5.73 9.01
CA GLY A 55 -6.20 5.10 10.28
C GLY A 55 -5.74 3.64 10.26
N PHE A 56 -5.00 3.22 11.28
CA PHE A 56 -4.54 1.85 11.41
C PHE A 56 -5.37 1.09 12.43
N VAL A 57 -6.11 0.08 11.95
CA VAL A 57 -6.87 -0.85 12.80
C VAL A 57 -6.12 -2.17 12.95
N SER A 58 -5.78 -2.80 11.83
CA SER A 58 -4.92 -3.98 11.76
C SER A 58 -4.23 -4.04 10.40
N PHE A 59 -3.30 -4.98 10.22
CA PHE A 59 -2.70 -5.19 8.91
C PHE A 59 -3.70 -5.76 7.90
N GLU A 60 -4.60 -6.64 8.35
CA GLU A 60 -5.66 -7.21 7.52
C GLU A 60 -6.61 -6.12 6.99
N ASP A 61 -6.95 -5.13 7.83
CA ASP A 61 -7.73 -3.97 7.40
C ASP A 61 -6.99 -3.14 6.34
N ILE A 62 -5.67 -2.96 6.48
CA ILE A 62 -4.84 -2.33 5.45
C ILE A 62 -4.82 -3.15 4.15
N GLU A 63 -4.72 -4.48 4.23
CA GLU A 63 -4.79 -5.33 3.04
C GLU A 63 -6.13 -5.23 2.32
N ASP A 64 -7.23 -5.15 3.07
CA ASP A 64 -8.57 -4.98 2.54
C ASP A 64 -8.74 -3.61 1.87
N GLN A 65 -8.25 -2.53 2.50
CA GLN A 65 -8.24 -1.19 1.93
C GLN A 65 -7.43 -1.16 0.62
N PHE A 66 -6.22 -1.71 0.64
CA PHE A 66 -5.37 -1.80 -0.55
C PHE A 66 -6.03 -2.60 -1.66
N THR A 67 -6.64 -3.75 -1.33
CA THR A 67 -7.32 -4.61 -2.31
C THR A 67 -8.50 -3.89 -2.96
N ARG A 68 -9.30 -3.13 -2.19
CA ARG A 68 -10.38 -2.30 -2.74
C ARG A 68 -9.86 -1.22 -3.70
N ASP A 69 -8.87 -0.45 -3.28
CA ASP A 69 -8.31 0.66 -4.08
C ASP A 69 -7.64 0.15 -5.37
N TRP A 70 -6.82 -0.89 -5.25
CA TRP A 70 -6.18 -1.55 -6.40
C TRP A 70 -7.20 -2.11 -7.38
N SER A 71 -8.24 -2.77 -6.87
CA SER A 71 -9.27 -3.37 -7.74
C SER A 71 -10.08 -2.29 -8.46
N ALA A 72 -10.39 -1.17 -7.82
CA ALA A 72 -11.08 -0.05 -8.48
C ALA A 72 -10.30 0.49 -9.69
N LEU A 73 -8.97 0.57 -9.58
CA LEU A 73 -8.10 1.01 -10.67
C LEU A 73 -8.08 0.05 -11.87
N ARG A 74 -8.35 -1.25 -11.66
CA ARG A 74 -8.43 -2.24 -12.76
C ARG A 74 -9.75 -2.19 -13.53
N HIS A 75 -10.78 -1.60 -12.95
CA HIS A 75 -12.12 -1.51 -13.54
C HIS A 75 -12.43 -0.09 -14.05
N THR A 76 -11.45 0.81 -14.06
CA THR A 76 -11.58 2.12 -14.68
C THR A 76 -11.30 1.96 -16.18
N PRO A 77 -12.26 2.28 -17.08
CA PRO A 77 -12.09 2.12 -18.53
C PRO A 77 -11.00 3.01 -19.13
#